data_AF-A0A528B3D4-F1
#
_entry.id   AF-A0A528B3D4-F1
#
_cell.length_a   1.000
_cell.length_b   1.000
_cell.length_c   1.000
_cell.angle_alpha   90.00
_cell.angle_beta   90.00
_cell.angle_gamma   90.00
#
_symmetry.space_group_name_H-M   'P 1'
#
loop_
_entity.id
_entity.type
_entity.pdbx_description
1 polymer ?
#
loop_
_entity_poly.entity_id
_entity_poly.type
_entity_poly.pdbx_seq_one_letter_code
_entity_poly.pdbx_strand_id
1 'polypeptide(L)'
;MEYRQISEDYSVSGQIQPDEVAAIKAAGFKSVICNRPDDEQPGQPSADTVKAAVEAAGLAFRYIPVISGQITAQNVEDQAEA
;
A
#
# COMPACT_ATOMS: atom_id res chain seq x y z
N MET A 1 1.96 -11.30 8.16
CA MET A 1 2.51 -10.14 7.44
C MET A 1 3.98 -9.92 7.79
N GLU A 2 4.82 -9.75 6.76
CA GLU A 2 6.22 -9.34 6.89
C GLU A 2 6.37 -7.96 6.23
N TYR A 3 6.99 -7.00 6.93
CA TYR A 3 7.33 -5.68 6.41
C TYR A 3 8.77 -5.33 6.74
N ARG A 4 9.40 -4.57 5.86
CA ARG A 4 10.76 -4.06 6.00
C ARG A 4 10.70 -2.58 6.34
N GLN A 5 11.24 -2.23 7.49
CA GLN A 5 11.40 -0.84 7.89
C GLN A 5 12.51 -0.17 7.06
N ILE A 6 12.22 1.00 6.50
CA ILE A 6 13.15 1.81 5.71
C ILE A 6 13.60 3.05 6.50
N SER A 7 12.67 3.67 7.23
CA SER A 7 12.92 4.78 8.15
C SER A 7 12.04 4.66 9.40
N GLU A 8 12.12 5.63 10.31
CA GLU A 8 11.33 5.64 11.55
C GLU A 8 9.82 5.53 11.29
N ASP A 9 9.30 6.25 10.29
CA ASP A 9 7.87 6.34 10.00
C ASP A 9 7.47 5.63 8.69
N TYR A 10 8.41 4.95 8.01
CA TYR A 10 8.17 4.36 6.70
C TYR A 10 8.66 2.91 6.61
N SER A 11 7.73 2.03 6.24
CA SER A 11 7.99 0.60 6.00
C SER A 11 7.37 0.18 4.67
N VAL A 12 7.95 -0.83 4.04
CA VAL A 12 7.47 -1.42 2.80
C VAL A 12 7.16 -2.90 2.99
N SER A 13 6.25 -3.44 2.21
CA SER A 13 5.93 -4.87 2.22
C SER A 13 5.64 -5.34 0.79
N GLY A 14 5.53 -6.67 0.61
CA GLY A 14 4.98 -7.23 -0.61
C GLY A 14 3.48 -6.99 -0.73
N GLN A 15 2.81 -7.78 -1.58
CA GLN A 15 1.35 -7.74 -1.68
C GLN A 15 0.70 -8.10 -0.35
N ILE A 16 -0.09 -7.17 0.21
CA ILE A 16 -0.91 -7.43 1.40
C ILE A 16 -2.26 -8.02 1.00
N GLN A 17 -2.82 -8.86 1.88
CA GLN A 17 -4.20 -9.34 1.76
C GLN A 17 -5.16 -8.49 2.60
N PRO A 18 -6.45 -8.41 2.23
CA PRO A 18 -7.47 -7.69 3.01
C PRO A 18 -7.55 -8.12 4.49
N ASP A 19 -7.33 -9.41 4.76
CA ASP A 19 -7.28 -10.00 6.12
C ASP A 19 -6.10 -9.47 6.96
N GLU A 20 -4.98 -9.09 6.33
CA GLU A 20 -3.79 -8.64 7.04
C GLU A 20 -3.91 -7.19 7.55
N VAL A 21 -4.91 -6.44 7.11
CA VAL A 21 -5.12 -5.03 7.50
C VAL A 21 -5.29 -4.87 9.01
N ALA A 22 -5.91 -5.84 9.68
CA ALA A 22 -6.04 -5.81 11.14
C ALA A 22 -4.67 -5.86 11.83
N ALA A 23 -3.73 -6.64 11.29
CA ALA A 23 -2.35 -6.72 11.80
C ALA A 23 -1.58 -5.43 11.50
N ILE A 24 -1.79 -4.81 10.33
CA ILE A 24 -1.20 -3.51 9.97
C ILE A 24 -1.61 -2.45 10.99
N LYS A 25 -2.91 -2.35 11.31
CA LYS A 25 -3.40 -1.41 12.32
C LYS A 25 -2.80 -1.70 13.70
N ALA A 26 -2.75 -2.97 14.10
CA ALA A 26 -2.19 -3.38 15.39
C ALA A 26 -0.69 -3.07 15.52
N ALA A 27 0.05 -3.10 14.41
CA ALA A 27 1.46 -2.70 14.34
C ALA A 27 1.67 -1.18 14.46
N GLY A 28 0.60 -0.38 14.48
CA GLY A 28 0.65 1.07 14.72
C GLY A 28 0.65 1.95 13.47
N PHE A 29 0.64 1.35 12.28
CA PHE A 29 0.55 2.09 11.02
C PHE A 29 -0.73 2.92 10.94
N LYS A 30 -0.67 4.03 10.19
CA LYS A 30 -1.77 5.00 10.03
C LYS A 30 -2.30 5.07 8.61
N SER A 31 -1.46 4.73 7.63
CA SER A 31 -1.78 4.77 6.22
C SER A 31 -1.21 3.55 5.50
N VAL A 32 -1.79 3.24 4.34
CA VAL A 32 -1.30 2.25 3.39
C VAL A 32 -1.21 2.92 2.03
N ILE A 33 -0.03 2.83 1.41
CA ILE A 33 0.20 3.30 0.04
C ILE A 33 0.32 2.06 -0.84
N CYS A 34 -0.57 1.94 -1.83
CA CYS A 34 -0.50 0.88 -2.82
C CYS A 34 0.21 1.40 -4.06
N ASN A 35 1.45 0.92 -4.28
CA ASN A 35 2.25 1.24 -5.44
C ASN A 35 2.09 0.24 -6.60
N ARG A 36 1.29 -0.81 -6.41
CA ARG A 36 1.11 -1.88 -7.40
C ARG A 36 -0.13 -1.63 -8.24
N PRO A 37 -0.03 -1.57 -9.59
CA PRO A 37 -1.21 -1.47 -10.43
C PRO A 37 -2.08 -2.72 -10.33
N ASP A 38 -3.39 -2.55 -10.56
CA ASP A 38 -4.31 -3.67 -10.73
C ASP A 38 -3.95 -4.55 -11.93
N ASP A 39 -4.30 -5.84 -11.85
CA ASP A 39 -4.09 -6.87 -12.88
C ASP A 39 -2.62 -7.17 -13.26
N GLU A 40 -1.65 -6.82 -12.40
CA GLU A 40 -0.24 -7.12 -12.64
C GLU A 40 0.07 -8.63 -12.58
N GLN A 41 -0.66 -9.39 -11.76
CA GLN A 41 -0.52 -10.84 -11.62
C GLN A 41 -1.86 -11.55 -11.40
N PRO A 42 -2.06 -12.76 -11.98
CA PRO A 42 -3.22 -13.59 -11.68
C PRO A 42 -3.39 -13.86 -10.19
N GLY A 43 -4.59 -13.59 -9.67
CA GLY A 43 -4.93 -13.84 -8.27
C GLY A 43 -4.48 -12.75 -7.30
N GLN A 44 -3.97 -11.60 -7.78
CA GLN A 44 -3.77 -10.46 -6.90
C GLN A 44 -5.12 -9.87 -6.45
N PRO A 45 -5.23 -9.41 -5.19
CA PRO A 45 -6.40 -8.65 -4.77
C PRO A 45 -6.40 -7.30 -5.49
N SER A 46 -7.60 -6.83 -5.86
CA SER A 46 -7.75 -5.51 -6.44
C SER A 46 -7.42 -4.42 -5.42
N ALA A 47 -6.87 -3.30 -5.88
CA ALA A 47 -6.59 -2.14 -5.05
C ALA A 47 -7.85 -1.66 -4.31
N ASP A 48 -9.02 -1.72 -4.95
CA ASP A 48 -10.31 -1.38 -4.33
C ASP A 48 -10.68 -2.31 -3.16
N THR A 49 -10.46 -3.62 -3.31
CA THR A 49 -10.69 -4.60 -2.23
C THR A 49 -9.78 -4.33 -1.03
N VAL A 50 -8.51 -4.02 -1.27
CA VAL A 50 -7.56 -3.68 -0.20
C VAL A 50 -7.95 -2.34 0.42
N LYS A 51 -8.28 -1.34 -0.38
CA LYS A 51 -8.76 -0.02 0.06
C LYS A 51 -9.94 -0.14 1.01
N ALA A 52 -10.97 -0.90 0.63
CA ALA A 52 -12.16 -1.08 1.46
C ALA A 52 -11.82 -1.67 2.83
N ALA A 53 -10.89 -2.64 2.90
CA ALA A 53 -10.44 -3.20 4.17
C ALA A 53 -9.64 -2.19 5.01
N VAL A 54 -8.74 -1.43 4.37
CA VAL A 54 -7.92 -0.38 5.00
C VAL A 54 -8.80 0.73 5.59
N GLU A 55 -9.75 1.24 4.81
CA GLU A 55 -10.69 2.27 5.24
C GLU A 55 -11.64 1.76 6.33
N ALA A 56 -12.13 0.51 6.23
CA ALA A 56 -12.94 -0.10 7.29
C ALA A 56 -12.17 -0.27 8.60
N ALA A 57 -10.85 -0.46 8.53
CA ALA A 57 -9.98 -0.47 9.70
C ALA A 57 -9.69 0.95 10.25
N GLY A 58 -10.10 2.02 9.56
CA GLY A 58 -9.87 3.41 9.94
C GLY A 58 -8.45 3.90 9.64
N LEU A 59 -7.80 3.29 8.64
CA LEU A 59 -6.50 3.71 8.11
C LEU A 59 -6.74 4.52 6.83
N ALA A 60 -5.80 5.41 6.49
CA ALA A 60 -5.82 6.09 5.20
C ALA A 60 -5.30 5.16 4.09
N PHE A 61 -5.87 5.24 2.90
CA PHE A 61 -5.39 4.49 1.73
C PHE A 61 -5.05 5.46 0.60
N ARG A 62 -3.88 5.28 -0.02
CA ARG A 62 -3.47 6.03 -1.21
C ARG A 62 -3.04 5.08 -2.31
N TYR A 63 -3.52 5.33 -3.53
CA TYR A 63 -3.20 4.53 -4.71
C TYR A 63 -2.29 5.32 -5.63
N ILE A 64 -1.03 4.90 -5.74
CA ILE A 64 0.01 5.54 -6.54
C ILE A 64 0.68 4.45 -7.38
N PRO A 65 -0.03 3.89 -8.38
CA PRO A 65 0.49 2.78 -9.16
C PRO A 65 1.74 3.20 -9.93
N VAL A 66 2.80 2.42 -9.82
CA VAL A 66 4.05 2.61 -10.57
C VAL A 66 4.37 1.38 -11.38
N ILE A 67 4.93 1.58 -12.57
CA ILE A 67 5.46 0.49 -13.40
C ILE A 67 6.98 0.52 -13.27
N SER A 68 7.55 -0.64 -12.95
CA SER A 68 9.01 -0.79 -12.83
C SER A 68 9.71 -0.33 -14.11
N GLY A 69 10.67 0.60 -13.98
CA GLY A 69 11.38 1.19 -15.11
C GLY A 69 10.66 2.36 -15.80
N GLN A 70 9.47 2.73 -15.36
CA GLN A 70 8.67 3.85 -15.89
C GLN A 70 8.19 4.79 -14.77
N ILE A 71 8.94 4.91 -13.67
CA ILE A 71 8.61 5.83 -12.59
C ILE A 71 8.74 7.27 -13.10
N THR A 72 7.71 8.07 -12.89
CA THR A 72 7.67 9.48 -13.29
C THR A 72 7.97 10.41 -12.10
N ALA A 73 8.33 11.67 -12.40
CA ALA A 73 8.47 12.69 -11.36
C ALA A 73 7.17 12.88 -10.56
N GLN A 74 6.02 12.84 -11.25
CA GLN A 74 4.71 12.94 -10.60
C GLN A 74 4.48 11.81 -9.60
N ASN A 75 4.89 10.56 -9.90
CA ASN A 75 4.78 9.48 -8.92
C ASN A 75 5.60 9.75 -7.64
N VAL A 76 6.76 10.40 -7.78
CA VAL A 76 7.59 10.77 -6.64
C VAL A 76 6.93 11.87 -5.81
N GLU A 77 6.33 12.86 -6.47
CA GLU A 77 5.57 13.93 -5.81
C GLU A 77 4.34 13.36 -5.08
N ASP A 78 3.55 12.53 -5.75
CA ASP A 78 2.38 11.85 -5.15
C ASP A 78 2.75 11.04 -3.91
N GLN A 79 3.91 10.34 -3.93
CA GLN A 79 4.41 9.56 -2.81
C GLN A 79 4.84 10.44 -1.63
N ALA A 80 5.42 11.61 -1.92
CA ALA A 80 5.87 12.55 -0.89
C ALA A 80 4.69 13.25 -0.18
N GLU A 81 3.54 13.37 -0.84
CA GLU A 81 2.32 13.96 -0.29
C GLU A 81 1.42 12.95 0.46
N ALA A 82 1.77 11.67 0.47
CA ALA A 82 0.97 10.58 1.05
C ALA A 82 1.28 10.36 2.54
#